data_AF-A0A8J6SLA8-F1
#
_entry.id   AF-A0A8J6SLA8-F1
#
_cell.length_a   1.000
_cell.length_b   1.000
_cell.length_c   1.000
_cell.angle_alpha   90.00
_cell.angle_beta   90.00
_cell.angle_gamma   90.00
#
_symmetry.space_group_name_H-M   'P 1'
#
loop_
_entity.id
_entity.type
_entity.pdbx_description
1 polymer ?
#
loop_
_entity_poly.entity_id
_entity_poly.type
_entity_poly.pdbx_seq_one_letter_code
_entity_poly.pdbx_strand_id
1 'polypeptide(L)'
;MLEVIFGSLLVGSLGMDAVMLSGWMRWQQVVTRQQDEEEEETLTRYESKQDSAPAELLSSNGGSVGASKEPRMMGWEFKIVRASSDLFRSSAIFQKLCEEEAQSGWILLEKLDDRRVRFKRAIAMRDIIPSESLSYDPYRSHYGTRLRRRTGVYAIAAVIAMSLPAYLGYVLVSRTLNNSSRTISPPDSPPEKLSFPTRPPAP
;
A
#
# COMPACT_ATOMS: atom_id res chain seq x y z
N MET A 1 -1.80 43.92 10.28
CA MET A 1 -3.15 43.30 10.41
C MET A 1 -3.27 42.07 9.52
N LEU A 2 -3.02 42.18 8.20
CA LEU A 2 -3.09 41.06 7.24
C LEU A 2 -2.13 39.89 7.52
N GLU A 3 -0.89 40.16 7.95
CA GLU A 3 0.10 39.11 8.29
C GLU A 3 -0.33 38.22 9.46
N VAL A 4 -0.99 38.79 10.48
CA VAL A 4 -1.48 38.04 11.65
C VAL A 4 -2.64 37.13 11.22
N ILE A 5 -3.50 37.60 10.31
CA ILE A 5 -4.59 36.81 9.74
C ILE A 5 -4.03 35.66 8.91
N PHE A 6 -3.06 35.91 8.02
CA PHE A 6 -2.39 34.86 7.24
C PHE A 6 -1.66 33.84 8.11
N GLY A 7 -0.93 34.28 9.14
CA GLY A 7 -0.22 33.39 10.07
C GLY A 7 -1.18 32.50 10.86
N SER A 8 -2.31 33.03 11.33
CA SER A 8 -3.32 32.24 12.05
C SER A 8 -4.05 31.23 11.15
N LEU A 9 -4.28 31.56 9.89
CA LEU A 9 -4.90 30.67 8.90
C LEU A 9 -3.98 29.48 8.55
N LEU A 10 -2.68 29.72 8.42
CA LEU A 10 -1.68 28.69 8.11
C LEU A 10 -1.44 27.72 9.27
N VAL A 11 -1.40 28.22 10.52
CA VAL A 11 -1.26 27.37 11.71
C VAL A 11 -2.53 26.54 11.96
N GLY A 12 -3.70 27.14 11.70
CA GLY A 12 -4.99 26.45 11.80
C GLY A 12 -5.13 25.31 10.78
N SER A 13 -4.73 25.53 9.52
CA SER A 13 -4.81 24.49 8.48
C SER A 13 -3.84 23.34 8.73
N LEU A 14 -2.60 23.62 9.16
CA LEU A 14 -1.62 22.57 9.46
C LEU A 14 -2.05 21.67 10.62
N GLY A 15 -2.67 22.24 11.65
CA GLY A 15 -3.18 21.47 12.79
C GLY A 15 -4.32 20.53 12.41
N MET A 16 -5.23 21.00 11.54
CA MET A 16 -6.39 20.24 11.11
C MET A 16 -6.00 19.10 10.16
N ASP A 17 -5.04 19.33 9.27
CA ASP A 17 -4.47 18.30 8.40
C ASP A 17 -3.75 17.20 9.20
N ALA A 18 -3.04 17.56 10.29
CA ALA A 18 -2.36 16.60 11.15
C ALA A 18 -3.34 15.67 11.90
N VAL A 19 -4.47 16.21 12.36
CA VAL A 19 -5.53 15.42 13.03
C VAL A 19 -6.26 14.51 12.04
N MET A 20 -6.56 15.01 10.83
CA MET A 20 -7.15 14.21 9.76
C MET A 20 -6.24 13.07 9.32
N LEU A 21 -4.95 13.35 9.09
CA LEU A 21 -3.98 12.34 8.68
C LEU A 21 -3.77 11.27 9.76
N SER A 22 -3.65 11.67 11.03
CA SER A 22 -3.46 10.72 12.13
C SER A 22 -4.70 9.86 12.40
N GLY A 23 -5.90 10.44 12.30
CA GLY A 23 -7.16 9.70 12.39
C GLY A 23 -7.32 8.68 11.25
N TRP A 24 -7.01 9.10 10.02
CA TRP A 24 -7.05 8.21 8.86
C TRP A 24 -6.04 7.06 8.96
N MET A 25 -4.80 7.34 9.41
CA MET A 25 -3.75 6.34 9.54
C MET A 25 -4.09 5.28 10.59
N ARG A 26 -4.69 5.70 11.73
CA ARG A 26 -5.19 4.78 12.76
C ARG A 26 -6.35 3.93 12.25
N TRP A 27 -7.33 4.51 11.57
CA TRP A 27 -8.46 3.76 11.02
C TRP A 27 -8.01 2.73 9.98
N GLN A 28 -7.09 3.10 9.11
CA GLN A 28 -6.56 2.21 8.09
C GLN A 28 -5.79 1.01 8.69
N GLN A 29 -5.05 1.22 9.79
CA GLN A 29 -4.39 0.14 10.52
C GLN A 29 -5.39 -0.81 11.19
N VAL A 30 -6.43 -0.27 11.83
CA VAL A 30 -7.46 -1.07 12.51
C VAL A 30 -8.25 -1.94 11.54
N VAL A 31 -8.68 -1.39 10.40
CA VAL A 31 -9.44 -2.15 9.40
C VAL A 31 -8.62 -3.30 8.82
N THR A 32 -7.34 -3.07 8.55
CA THR A 32 -6.46 -4.13 8.02
C THR A 32 -6.27 -5.24 9.05
N ARG A 33 -6.10 -4.86 10.33
CA ARG A 33 -5.85 -5.79 11.43
C ARG A 33 -7.08 -6.60 11.82
N GLN A 34 -8.26 -6.00 11.84
CA GLN A 34 -9.51 -6.71 12.10
C GLN A 34 -9.81 -7.77 11.04
N GLN A 35 -9.52 -7.46 9.77
CA GLN A 35 -9.70 -8.42 8.70
C GLN A 35 -8.73 -9.61 8.82
N ASP A 36 -7.51 -9.37 9.28
CA ASP A 36 -6.54 -10.44 9.56
C ASP A 36 -6.98 -11.30 10.78
N GLU A 37 -7.49 -10.67 11.85
CA GLU A 37 -7.93 -11.34 13.09
C GLU A 37 -9.19 -12.22 12.90
N GLU A 38 -10.25 -11.71 12.23
CA GLU A 38 -11.47 -12.50 11.93
C GLU A 38 -11.17 -13.72 11.03
N GLU A 39 -10.14 -13.62 10.18
CA GLU A 39 -9.71 -14.71 9.32
C GLU A 39 -8.94 -15.82 10.08
N GLU A 40 -8.24 -15.49 11.17
CA GLU A 40 -7.53 -16.47 12.01
C GLU A 40 -8.50 -17.34 12.82
N GLU A 41 -9.59 -16.76 13.31
CA GLU A 41 -10.62 -17.47 14.09
C GLU A 41 -11.38 -18.52 13.25
N THR A 42 -11.60 -18.23 11.96
CA THR A 42 -12.26 -19.17 11.04
C THR A 42 -11.39 -20.39 10.71
N LEU A 43 -10.05 -20.24 10.77
CA LEU A 43 -9.08 -21.25 10.34
C LEU A 43 -8.68 -22.24 11.44
N THR A 44 -8.65 -21.81 12.71
CA THR A 44 -8.22 -22.63 13.84
C THR A 44 -9.25 -23.70 14.28
N ARG A 45 -10.49 -23.63 13.78
CA ARG A 45 -11.57 -24.50 14.25
C ARG A 45 -11.46 -25.97 13.81
N TYR A 46 -10.59 -26.32 12.85
CA TYR A 46 -10.63 -27.65 12.19
C TYR A 46 -9.49 -28.62 12.49
N GLU A 47 -8.68 -28.42 13.55
CA GLU A 47 -7.52 -29.30 13.81
C GLU A 47 -7.51 -30.05 15.16
N SER A 48 -8.63 -30.18 15.87
CA SER A 48 -8.62 -30.77 17.22
C SER A 48 -9.20 -32.19 17.38
N LYS A 49 -9.54 -32.92 16.30
CA LYS A 49 -10.29 -34.19 16.47
C LYS A 49 -9.81 -35.45 15.74
N GLN A 50 -8.70 -35.45 15.00
CA GLN A 50 -8.31 -36.66 14.25
C GLN A 50 -6.88 -37.21 14.43
N ASP A 51 -5.96 -36.48 15.06
CA ASP A 51 -4.58 -36.98 15.26
C ASP A 51 -4.30 -37.57 16.66
N SER A 52 -5.30 -37.63 17.53
CA SER A 52 -5.22 -38.32 18.81
C SER A 52 -6.01 -39.65 18.79
N ALA A 53 -5.56 -40.58 17.95
CA ALA A 53 -5.79 -42.00 18.18
C ALA A 53 -4.47 -42.60 18.71
N PRO A 54 -4.44 -43.23 19.89
CA PRO A 54 -3.21 -43.56 20.58
C PRO A 54 -2.49 -44.71 19.88
N ALA A 55 -1.30 -44.44 19.38
CA ALA A 55 -0.28 -45.45 19.09
C ALA A 55 0.35 -45.97 20.40
N GLU A 56 -0.48 -46.31 21.39
CA GLU A 56 -0.07 -47.12 22.53
C GLU A 56 -0.49 -48.56 22.23
N LEU A 57 0.41 -49.31 21.59
CA LEU A 57 0.64 -50.73 21.80
C LEU A 57 1.81 -51.11 20.88
N LEU A 58 2.94 -51.41 21.53
CA LEU A 58 4.22 -51.96 21.01
C LEU A 58 5.40 -50.97 20.99
N SER A 59 5.98 -50.73 22.16
CA SER A 59 7.45 -50.66 22.28
C SER A 59 7.90 -51.04 23.69
N SER A 60 8.19 -52.33 23.84
CA SER A 60 9.04 -52.90 24.88
C SER A 60 10.33 -53.36 24.23
N ASN A 61 11.38 -52.55 24.29
CA ASN A 61 12.73 -52.90 24.77
C ASN A 61 13.77 -51.93 24.23
N GLY A 62 14.72 -51.60 25.11
CA GLY A 62 15.77 -50.62 24.86
C GLY A 62 16.88 -51.09 23.91
N GLY A 63 17.63 -50.11 23.41
CA GLY A 63 18.85 -50.32 22.65
C GLY A 63 19.31 -49.02 22.00
N SER A 64 20.40 -48.44 22.53
CA SER A 64 21.08 -47.27 21.99
C SER A 64 21.76 -47.57 20.65
N VAL A 65 21.32 -46.96 19.54
CA VAL A 65 22.11 -46.86 18.30
C VAL A 65 21.75 -45.56 17.59
N GLY A 66 22.77 -44.77 17.27
CA GLY A 66 22.86 -43.67 16.29
C GLY A 66 21.58 -42.91 15.93
N ALA A 67 21.63 -41.58 16.07
CA ALA A 67 20.75 -40.65 15.37
C ALA A 67 20.98 -40.72 13.83
N SER A 68 20.70 -41.87 13.22
CA SER A 68 20.44 -41.96 11.80
C SER A 68 19.17 -41.17 11.56
N LYS A 69 19.29 -40.22 10.65
CA LYS A 69 18.28 -39.31 10.11
C LYS A 69 17.14 -40.13 9.49
N GLU A 70 16.36 -40.80 10.33
CA GLU A 70 15.17 -41.53 9.90
C GLU A 70 14.20 -40.45 9.43
N PRO A 71 13.85 -40.41 8.13
CA PRO A 71 12.95 -39.39 7.63
C PRO A 71 11.68 -39.52 8.46
N ARG A 72 11.19 -38.41 9.00
CA ARG A 72 9.92 -38.33 9.73
C ARG A 72 8.77 -38.63 8.75
N MET A 73 8.70 -39.87 8.25
CA MET A 73 7.88 -40.34 7.14
C MET A 73 6.38 -40.36 7.47
N MET A 74 6.01 -39.99 8.69
CA MET A 74 4.65 -40.11 9.22
C MET A 74 3.99 -38.75 9.46
N GLY A 75 4.43 -37.68 8.79
CA GLY A 75 3.84 -36.35 8.96
C GLY A 75 3.45 -35.69 7.64
N TRP A 76 2.26 -35.09 7.64
CA TRP A 76 1.81 -34.16 6.62
C TRP A 76 2.02 -32.74 7.13
N GLU A 77 2.52 -31.87 6.26
CA GLU A 77 2.48 -30.43 6.48
C GLU A 77 1.41 -29.81 5.59
N PHE A 78 0.80 -28.74 6.10
CA PHE A 78 -0.28 -28.03 5.44
C PHE A 78 0.11 -26.59 5.21
N LYS A 79 -0.39 -26.01 4.12
CA LYS A 79 -0.28 -24.58 3.88
C LYS A 79 -1.55 -24.03 3.26
N ILE A 80 -1.77 -22.74 3.47
CA ILE A 80 -2.85 -22.00 2.83
C ILE A 80 -2.23 -20.87 2.02
N VAL A 81 -2.47 -20.90 0.72
CA VAL A 81 -2.05 -19.83 -0.19
C VAL A 81 -3.21 -18.85 -0.32
N ARG A 82 -2.94 -17.59 0.01
CA ARG A 82 -3.91 -16.48 -0.02
C ARG A 82 -3.64 -15.52 -1.17
N ALA A 83 -4.67 -15.07 -1.84
CA ALA A 83 -4.64 -14.02 -2.84
C ALA A 83 -5.30 -12.73 -2.28
N SER A 84 -4.79 -11.58 -2.70
CA SER A 84 -5.36 -10.28 -2.29
C SER A 84 -6.69 -9.93 -2.99
N SER A 85 -7.01 -10.63 -4.07
CA SER A 85 -8.26 -10.51 -4.83
C SER A 85 -8.74 -11.90 -5.24
N ASP A 86 -9.93 -11.99 -5.84
CA ASP A 86 -10.58 -13.24 -6.30
C ASP A 86 -9.88 -13.87 -7.53
N LEU A 87 -8.55 -14.04 -7.46
CA LEU A 87 -7.70 -14.57 -8.53
C LEU A 87 -8.04 -16.03 -8.83
N PHE A 88 -8.39 -16.81 -7.80
CA PHE A 88 -8.67 -18.24 -7.95
C PHE A 88 -10.07 -18.52 -8.50
N ARG A 89 -10.89 -17.48 -8.72
CA ARG A 89 -12.12 -17.59 -9.52
C ARG A 89 -11.82 -17.95 -10.96
N SER A 90 -10.66 -17.51 -11.48
CA SER A 90 -10.22 -17.86 -12.82
C SER A 90 -9.49 -19.20 -12.81
N SER A 91 -10.01 -20.16 -13.58
CA SER A 91 -9.45 -21.51 -13.66
C SER A 91 -8.01 -21.53 -14.17
N ALA A 92 -7.66 -20.66 -15.12
CA ALA A 92 -6.32 -20.56 -15.67
C ALA A 92 -5.27 -20.19 -14.61
N ILE A 93 -5.58 -19.21 -13.75
CA ILE A 93 -4.67 -18.78 -12.68
C ILE A 93 -4.60 -19.85 -11.58
N PHE A 94 -5.72 -20.45 -11.25
CA PHE A 94 -5.79 -21.53 -10.27
C PHE A 94 -4.98 -22.76 -10.71
N GLN A 95 -5.09 -23.16 -11.98
CA GLN A 95 -4.31 -24.26 -12.54
C GLN A 95 -2.82 -23.94 -12.51
N LYS A 96 -2.43 -22.73 -12.93
CA LYS A 96 -1.03 -22.28 -12.83
C LYS A 96 -0.50 -22.34 -11.40
N LEU A 97 -1.29 -21.92 -10.41
CA LEU A 97 -0.92 -22.06 -9.00
C LEU A 97 -0.70 -23.54 -8.65
N CYS A 98 -1.62 -24.43 -8.99
CA CYS A 98 -1.49 -25.85 -8.70
C CYS A 98 -0.24 -26.47 -9.36
N GLU A 99 0.06 -26.08 -10.61
CA GLU A 99 1.25 -26.53 -11.33
C GLU A 99 2.53 -26.05 -10.67
N GLU A 100 2.60 -24.76 -10.31
CA GLU A 100 3.72 -24.22 -9.55
C GLU A 100 3.86 -25.02 -8.26
N GLU A 101 2.81 -25.10 -7.42
CA GLU A 101 2.89 -25.74 -6.12
C GLU A 101 3.22 -27.24 -6.18
N ALA A 102 2.74 -27.94 -7.22
CA ALA A 102 3.10 -29.32 -7.48
C ALA A 102 4.61 -29.51 -7.73
N GLN A 103 5.31 -28.54 -8.34
CA GLN A 103 6.77 -28.59 -8.50
C GLN A 103 7.52 -28.59 -7.16
N SER A 104 6.93 -28.00 -6.12
CA SER A 104 7.43 -28.03 -4.75
C SER A 104 6.95 -29.26 -3.95
N GLY A 105 6.24 -30.19 -4.59
CA GLY A 105 5.66 -31.38 -3.95
C GLY A 105 4.38 -31.10 -3.16
N TRP A 106 3.78 -29.91 -3.30
CA TRP A 106 2.50 -29.60 -2.66
C TRP A 106 1.35 -30.17 -3.48
N ILE A 107 0.43 -30.84 -2.79
CA ILE A 107 -0.77 -31.46 -3.37
C ILE A 107 -1.97 -30.65 -2.92
N LEU A 108 -2.83 -30.26 -3.87
CA LEU A 108 -4.08 -29.57 -3.56
C LEU A 108 -4.93 -30.44 -2.63
N LEU A 109 -5.33 -29.89 -1.48
CA LEU A 109 -6.24 -30.56 -0.57
C LEU A 109 -7.66 -30.07 -0.81
N GLU A 110 -7.88 -28.76 -0.74
CA GLU A 110 -9.19 -28.14 -0.93
C GLU A 110 -9.07 -26.68 -1.36
N LYS A 111 -10.09 -26.20 -2.08
CA LYS A 111 -10.27 -24.78 -2.39
C LYS A 111 -11.29 -24.21 -1.40
N LEU A 112 -10.82 -23.37 -0.48
CA LEU A 112 -11.65 -22.80 0.58
C LEU A 112 -12.60 -21.73 0.02
N ASP A 113 -12.08 -20.83 -0.82
CA ASP A 113 -12.85 -19.80 -1.53
C ASP A 113 -12.11 -19.34 -2.81
N ASP A 114 -12.50 -18.21 -3.40
CA ASP A 114 -11.84 -17.65 -4.60
C ASP A 114 -10.52 -16.91 -4.30
N ARG A 115 -10.11 -16.86 -3.03
CA ARG A 115 -8.88 -16.18 -2.55
C ARG A 115 -7.96 -17.09 -1.74
N ARG A 116 -8.39 -18.25 -1.29
CA ARG A 116 -7.67 -19.12 -0.35
C ARG A 116 -7.76 -20.56 -0.82
N VAL A 117 -6.60 -21.19 -0.88
CA VAL A 117 -6.46 -22.59 -1.32
C VAL A 117 -5.56 -23.31 -0.34
N ARG A 118 -5.96 -24.49 0.11
CA ARG A 118 -5.20 -25.31 1.05
C ARG A 118 -4.48 -26.44 0.31
N PHE A 119 -3.21 -26.61 0.63
CA PHE A 119 -2.34 -27.66 0.11
C PHE A 119 -1.79 -28.51 1.26
N LYS A 120 -1.41 -29.73 0.94
CA LYS A 120 -0.68 -30.65 1.83
C LYS A 120 0.58 -31.18 1.16
N ARG A 121 1.61 -31.48 1.93
CA ARG A 121 2.85 -32.11 1.46
C ARG A 121 3.36 -33.09 2.51
N ALA A 122 3.97 -34.19 2.08
CA ALA A 122 4.62 -35.10 3.02
C ALA A 122 5.93 -34.45 3.52
N ILE A 123 6.22 -34.53 4.83
CA ILE A 123 7.43 -33.91 5.40
C ILE A 123 8.72 -34.42 4.73
N ALA A 124 8.74 -35.68 4.28
CA ALA A 124 9.86 -36.26 3.55
C ALA A 124 10.21 -35.52 2.24
N MET A 125 9.24 -34.87 1.58
CA MET A 125 9.47 -34.11 0.35
C MET A 125 10.33 -32.85 0.56
N ARG A 126 10.43 -32.36 1.80
CA ARG A 126 11.30 -31.22 2.14
C ARG A 126 12.77 -31.50 1.85
N ASP A 127 13.21 -32.72 2.13
CA ASP A 127 14.61 -33.10 1.97
C ASP A 127 14.92 -33.56 0.54
N ILE A 128 13.90 -34.00 -0.21
CA ILE A 128 14.04 -34.49 -1.59
C ILE A 128 14.08 -33.35 -2.61
N ILE A 129 13.28 -32.30 -2.40
CA ILE A 129 13.17 -31.17 -3.31
C ILE A 129 13.89 -29.96 -2.69
N PRO A 130 15.15 -29.68 -3.08
CA PRO A 130 15.87 -28.54 -2.54
C PRO A 130 15.19 -27.23 -2.96
N SER A 131 14.96 -26.33 -2.01
CA SER A 131 14.35 -25.01 -2.28
C SER A 131 15.14 -24.17 -3.27
N GLU A 132 16.45 -24.42 -3.41
CA GLU A 132 17.34 -23.70 -4.32
C GLU A 132 17.09 -24.00 -5.81
N SER A 133 16.47 -25.14 -6.15
CA SER A 133 16.18 -25.48 -7.54
C SER A 133 14.91 -24.81 -8.08
N LEU A 134 14.13 -24.16 -7.22
CA LEU A 134 12.84 -23.58 -7.56
C LEU A 134 12.97 -22.08 -7.82
N SER A 135 12.21 -21.57 -8.80
CA SER A 135 12.20 -20.15 -9.16
C SER A 135 11.44 -19.28 -8.15
N TYR A 136 10.83 -19.89 -7.13
CA TYR A 136 9.96 -19.27 -6.15
C TYR A 136 10.13 -19.94 -4.78
N ASP A 137 9.67 -19.26 -3.73
CA ASP A 137 9.68 -19.80 -2.36
C ASP A 137 8.54 -20.84 -2.14
N PRO A 138 8.85 -22.11 -1.79
CA PRO A 138 7.87 -23.16 -1.51
C PRO A 138 6.93 -22.87 -0.35
N TYR A 139 7.35 -22.02 0.60
CA TYR A 139 6.60 -21.69 1.81
C TYR A 139 5.84 -20.37 1.68
N ARG A 140 5.73 -19.80 0.47
CA ARG A 140 4.92 -18.61 0.26
C ARG A 140 3.47 -18.86 0.72
N SER A 141 2.96 -17.92 1.48
CA SER A 141 1.55 -17.88 1.91
C SER A 141 0.70 -16.93 1.07
N HIS A 142 1.31 -16.16 0.17
CA HIS A 142 0.63 -15.19 -0.66
C HIS A 142 0.92 -15.38 -2.15
N TYR A 143 -0.13 -15.28 -2.96
CA TYR A 143 -0.06 -15.40 -4.40
C TYR A 143 -0.60 -14.15 -5.10
N GLY A 144 0.12 -13.74 -6.14
CA GLY A 144 -0.10 -12.49 -6.85
C GLY A 144 0.63 -11.30 -6.23
N THR A 145 0.69 -10.21 -6.98
CA THR A 145 1.27 -8.96 -6.49
C THR A 145 0.34 -8.35 -5.43
N ARG A 146 0.85 -8.10 -4.22
CA ARG A 146 0.27 -7.12 -3.29
C ARG A 146 0.45 -5.74 -3.91
N LEU A 147 -0.33 -5.46 -4.95
CA LEU A 147 -0.15 -4.26 -5.70
C LEU A 147 -0.67 -3.12 -4.85
N ARG A 148 0.26 -2.42 -4.20
CA ARG A 148 0.08 -1.15 -3.49
C ARG A 148 -0.28 -0.02 -4.47
N ARG A 149 -1.10 -0.31 -5.49
CA ARG A 149 -1.61 0.63 -6.51
C ARG A 149 -2.27 1.84 -5.85
N ARG A 150 -2.95 1.61 -4.71
CA ARG A 150 -3.51 2.67 -3.86
C ARG A 150 -2.46 3.66 -3.35
N THR A 151 -1.27 3.22 -2.93
CA THR A 151 -0.22 4.16 -2.45
C THR A 151 0.26 5.13 -3.52
N GLY A 152 0.31 4.70 -4.79
CA GLY A 152 0.69 5.62 -5.87
C GLY A 152 -0.31 6.75 -6.04
N VAL A 153 -1.62 6.42 -5.98
CA VAL A 153 -2.70 7.41 -6.05
C VAL A 153 -2.66 8.35 -4.85
N TYR A 154 -2.45 7.83 -3.63
CA TYR A 154 -2.32 8.67 -2.43
C TYR A 154 -1.10 9.58 -2.45
N ALA A 155 0.04 9.10 -2.97
CA ALA A 155 1.24 9.93 -3.12
C ALA A 155 1.02 11.09 -4.09
N ILE A 156 0.36 10.83 -5.23
CA ILE A 156 0.00 11.88 -6.19
C ILE A 156 -1.00 12.87 -5.57
N ALA A 157 -2.03 12.37 -4.88
CA ALA A 157 -3.01 13.22 -4.21
C ALA A 157 -2.35 14.11 -3.13
N ALA A 158 -1.38 13.60 -2.37
CA ALA A 158 -0.62 14.37 -1.39
C ALA A 158 0.22 15.47 -2.04
N VAL A 159 0.92 15.17 -3.14
CA VAL A 159 1.68 16.18 -3.91
C VAL A 159 0.77 17.26 -4.45
N ILE A 160 -0.41 16.90 -4.97
CA ILE A 160 -1.42 17.85 -5.42
C ILE A 160 -1.91 18.70 -4.24
N ALA A 161 -2.27 18.09 -3.11
CA ALA A 161 -2.73 18.82 -1.93
C ALA A 161 -1.71 19.84 -1.40
N MET A 162 -0.41 19.53 -1.48
CA MET A 162 0.67 20.44 -1.07
C MET A 162 0.95 21.55 -2.11
N SER A 163 0.87 21.25 -3.40
CA SER A 163 1.24 22.18 -4.47
C SER A 163 0.11 23.15 -4.87
N LEU A 164 -1.15 22.74 -4.70
CA LEU A 164 -2.32 23.51 -5.12
C LEU A 164 -2.48 24.84 -4.35
N PRO A 165 -2.28 24.91 -3.01
CA PRO A 165 -2.31 26.18 -2.27
C PRO A 165 -1.20 27.14 -2.71
N ALA A 166 0.02 26.63 -2.95
CA ALA A 166 1.15 27.43 -3.40
C ALA A 166 0.89 28.04 -4.79
N TYR A 167 0.32 27.25 -5.71
CA TYR A 167 -0.05 27.73 -7.04
C TYR A 167 -1.16 28.79 -6.99
N LEU A 168 -2.21 28.58 -6.20
CA LEU A 168 -3.29 29.55 -6.04
C LEU A 168 -2.78 30.88 -5.46
N GLY A 169 -1.89 30.84 -4.48
CA GLY A 169 -1.24 32.03 -3.93
C GLY A 169 -0.48 32.83 -5.00
N TYR A 170 0.32 32.14 -5.82
CA TYR A 170 1.04 32.77 -6.93
C TYR A 170 0.10 33.41 -7.97
N VAL A 171 -0.98 32.72 -8.35
CA VAL A 171 -1.97 33.25 -9.31
C VAL A 171 -2.68 34.50 -8.78
N LEU A 172 -2.98 34.54 -7.48
CA LEU A 172 -3.65 35.68 -6.87
C LEU A 172 -2.73 36.90 -6.85
N VAL A 173 -1.48 36.75 -6.41
CA VAL A 173 -0.48 37.83 -6.38
C VAL A 173 -0.18 38.35 -7.78
N SER A 174 0.09 37.46 -8.74
CA SER A 174 0.37 37.87 -10.13
C SER A 174 -0.78 38.65 -10.75
N ARG A 175 -2.04 38.27 -10.52
CA ARG A 175 -3.21 39.04 -10.98
C ARG A 175 -3.30 40.42 -10.33
N THR A 176 -3.05 40.53 -9.03
CA THR A 176 -3.10 41.83 -8.32
C THR A 176 -2.03 42.80 -8.78
N LEU A 177 -0.79 42.33 -8.99
CA LEU A 177 0.31 43.15 -9.50
C LEU A 177 0.03 43.62 -10.93
N ASN A 178 -0.44 42.72 -11.80
CA ASN A 178 -0.68 43.06 -13.20
C ASN A 178 -1.84 44.05 -13.38
N ASN A 179 -2.87 43.99 -12.53
CA ASN A 179 -3.96 44.97 -12.54
C ASN A 179 -3.51 46.35 -12.02
N SER A 180 -2.59 46.39 -11.05
CA SER A 180 -2.07 47.65 -10.49
C SER A 180 -1.22 48.41 -11.51
N SER A 181 -0.43 47.70 -12.33
CA SER A 181 0.38 48.29 -13.41
C SER A 181 -0.43 49.00 -14.49
N ARG A 182 -1.74 48.70 -14.62
CA ARG A 182 -2.62 49.29 -15.63
C ARG A 182 -3.24 50.63 -15.23
N THR A 183 -3.07 51.04 -13.97
CA THR A 183 -3.69 52.26 -13.41
C THR A 183 -2.77 53.48 -13.48
N ILE A 184 -1.49 53.30 -13.82
CA ILE A 184 -0.53 54.40 -13.99
C ILE A 184 -0.33 54.65 -15.49
N SER A 185 -1.36 55.17 -16.15
CA SER A 185 -1.17 55.92 -17.39
C SER A 185 -0.86 57.37 -17.01
N PRO A 186 0.24 57.99 -17.49
CA PRO A 186 0.51 59.40 -17.22
C PRO A 186 -0.58 60.30 -17.86
N PRO A 187 -0.89 61.46 -17.28
CA PRO A 187 -1.80 62.41 -17.91
C PRO A 187 -1.16 62.96 -19.20
N ASP A 188 -1.84 62.74 -20.32
CA ASP A 188 -1.61 63.45 -21.58
C ASP A 188 -1.91 64.95 -21.38
N SER A 189 -0.88 65.75 -21.09
CA SER A 189 -0.93 67.20 -21.27
C SER A 189 -0.01 67.59 -22.43
N PRO A 190 -0.50 68.23 -23.51
CA PRO A 190 0.34 68.70 -24.60
C PRO A 190 1.22 69.87 -24.14
N PRO A 191 2.42 70.07 -24.72
CA PRO A 191 3.31 71.15 -24.33
C PRO A 191 2.67 72.51 -24.66
N GLU A 192 2.39 73.27 -23.61
CA GLU A 192 1.98 74.67 -23.66
C GLU A 192 3.06 75.49 -24.39
N LYS A 193 2.71 76.02 -25.57
CA LYS A 193 3.60 76.88 -26.36
C LYS A 193 3.84 78.18 -25.58
N LEU A 194 5.07 78.42 -25.16
CA LEU A 194 5.52 79.74 -24.68
C LEU A 194 5.37 80.76 -25.82
N SER A 195 4.37 81.64 -25.72
CA SER A 195 4.27 82.86 -26.52
C SER A 195 5.13 83.97 -25.91
N PHE A 196 6.14 84.42 -26.64
CA PHE A 196 6.96 85.57 -26.27
C PHE A 196 6.16 86.88 -26.43
N PRO A 197 6.26 87.85 -25.48
CA PRO A 197 5.63 89.15 -25.64
C PRO A 197 6.37 90.02 -26.66
N THR A 198 5.62 90.50 -27.65
CA THR A 198 6.00 91.50 -28.64
C THR A 198 6.40 92.82 -27.96
N ARG A 199 7.60 93.32 -28.25
CA ARG A 199 8.12 94.62 -27.82
C ARG A 199 7.37 95.76 -28.53
N PRO A 200 6.84 96.78 -27.83
CA PRO A 200 6.25 97.94 -28.49
C PRO A 200 7.32 98.88 -29.06
N PRO A 201 7.00 99.65 -30.12
CA PRO A 201 7.91 100.64 -30.70
C PRO A 201 8.07 101.85 -29.76
N ALA A 202 9.29 102.36 -29.66
CA ALA A 202 9.63 103.56 -28.91
C ALA A 202 9.24 104.84 -29.70
N PRO A 203 8.96 105.96 -29.00
CA PRO A 203 8.56 107.24 -29.62
C PRO A 203 9.69 107.93 -30.38
#